data_AF-A0A6P0KFA0-F1
#
_entry.id   AF-A0A6P0KFA0-F1
#
_cell.length_a   1.000
_cell.length_b   1.000
_cell.length_c   1.000
_cell.angle_alpha   90.00
_cell.angle_beta   90.00
_cell.angle_gamma   90.00
#
_symmetry.space_group_name_H-M   'P 1'
#
loop_
_entity.id
_entity.type
_entity.pdbx_description
1 polymer ?
#
loop_
_entity_poly.entity_id
_entity_poly.type
_entity_poly.pdbx_seq_one_letter_code
_entity_poly.pdbx_strand_id
1 'polypeptide(L)'
;MSDSLSLIPEEDKYTSFLTDLKARIRRSQLKAALSVNQELILLYWNIGRDLLERQQQEGWGRKIITRLAKDLKQEFPEVKGFSRSNLFYMRSFADAYPDEQIVQRSVGLIPWRHNIALLEKLKDSQERLWYAAKVLEEGWNRDILVLQIETNLYQRQGGAITNFERTL
;
A
#
# COMPACT_ATOMS: atom_id res chain seq x y z
N MET A 1 -37.39 -10.77 -48.01
CA MET A 1 -37.17 -9.59 -47.15
C MET A 1 -35.77 -9.73 -46.60
N SER A 2 -34.92 -8.80 -47.04
CA SER A 2 -33.47 -8.87 -47.03
C SER A 2 -32.90 -8.86 -45.61
N ASP A 3 -31.94 -9.74 -45.43
CA ASP A 3 -31.03 -9.85 -44.30
C ASP A 3 -30.29 -8.52 -44.11
N SER A 4 -30.78 -7.69 -43.18
CA SER A 4 -30.20 -6.39 -42.81
C SER A 4 -29.33 -6.51 -41.56
N LEU A 5 -28.57 -7.60 -41.42
CA LEU A 5 -27.44 -7.66 -40.50
C LEU A 5 -26.23 -7.03 -41.22
N SER A 6 -26.16 -5.70 -41.08
CA SER A 6 -25.00 -4.88 -41.43
C SER A 6 -23.70 -5.57 -40.98
N LEU A 7 -22.94 -5.99 -42.00
CA LEU A 7 -21.60 -6.55 -41.90
C LEU A 7 -20.68 -5.49 -41.29
N ILE A 8 -20.44 -5.56 -39.98
CA ILE A 8 -19.33 -4.83 -39.36
C ILE A 8 -18.06 -5.29 -40.11
N PRO A 9 -17.28 -4.37 -40.71
CA PRO A 9 -16.01 -4.69 -41.37
C PRO A 9 -15.13 -5.55 -40.46
N GLU A 10 -14.43 -6.54 -41.00
CA GLU A 10 -13.49 -7.37 -40.23
C GLU A 10 -12.45 -6.52 -39.47
N GLU A 11 -12.10 -5.36 -39.99
CA GLU A 11 -11.22 -4.36 -39.36
C GLU A 11 -11.81 -3.75 -38.08
N ASP A 12 -13.13 -3.51 -38.05
CA ASP A 12 -13.83 -3.01 -36.86
C ASP A 12 -13.97 -4.11 -35.80
N LYS A 13 -14.22 -5.36 -36.22
CA LYS A 13 -14.22 -6.54 -35.33
C LYS A 13 -12.86 -6.75 -34.68
N TYR A 14 -11.78 -6.68 -35.47
CA TYR A 14 -10.40 -6.81 -34.98
C TYR A 14 -10.05 -5.68 -34.00
N THR A 15 -10.43 -4.44 -34.31
CA THR A 15 -10.17 -3.28 -33.46
C THR A 15 -10.88 -3.39 -32.11
N SER A 16 -12.14 -3.84 -32.11
CA SER A 16 -12.89 -4.15 -30.88
C SER A 16 -12.22 -5.27 -30.08
N PHE A 17 -11.88 -6.39 -30.73
CA PHE A 17 -11.17 -7.50 -30.09
C PHE A 17 -9.83 -7.08 -29.46
N LEU A 18 -9.03 -6.29 -30.18
CA LEU A 18 -7.76 -5.77 -29.70
C LEU A 18 -7.94 -4.83 -28.49
N THR A 19 -8.98 -4.01 -28.49
CA THR A 19 -9.32 -3.12 -27.37
C THR A 19 -9.68 -3.92 -26.12
N ASP A 20 -10.51 -4.95 -26.27
CA ASP A 20 -10.89 -5.84 -25.19
C ASP A 20 -9.71 -6.67 -24.65
N LEU A 21 -8.82 -7.10 -25.54
CA LEU A 21 -7.60 -7.81 -25.14
C LEU A 21 -6.66 -6.90 -24.34
N LYS A 22 -6.43 -5.67 -24.81
CA LYS A 22 -5.63 -4.68 -24.07
C LYS A 22 -6.23 -4.38 -22.70
N ALA A 23 -7.55 -4.24 -22.61
CA ALA A 23 -8.24 -4.02 -21.33
C ALA A 23 -8.07 -5.21 -20.37
N ARG A 24 -8.22 -6.44 -20.87
CA ARG A 24 -7.99 -7.67 -20.07
C ARG A 24 -6.56 -7.77 -19.57
N ILE A 25 -5.56 -7.51 -20.42
CA ILE A 25 -4.14 -7.52 -20.03
C ILE A 25 -3.87 -6.50 -18.92
N ARG A 26 -4.33 -5.26 -19.08
CA ARG A 26 -4.15 -4.20 -18.08
C ARG A 26 -4.80 -4.56 -16.74
N ARG A 27 -6.02 -5.11 -16.76
CA ARG A 27 -6.70 -5.59 -15.53
C ARG A 27 -5.92 -6.70 -14.84
N SER A 28 -5.40 -7.67 -15.59
CA SER A 28 -4.59 -8.76 -15.04
C SER A 28 -3.28 -8.26 -14.43
N GLN A 29 -2.60 -7.33 -15.10
CA GLN A 29 -1.37 -6.69 -14.59
C GLN A 29 -1.64 -5.92 -13.30
N LEU A 30 -2.74 -5.15 -13.24
CA LEU A 30 -3.13 -4.43 -12.03
C LEU A 30 -3.41 -5.38 -10.87
N LYS A 31 -4.16 -6.46 -11.12
CA LYS A 31 -4.45 -7.48 -10.10
C LYS A 31 -3.17 -8.12 -9.56
N ALA A 32 -2.24 -8.47 -10.43
CA ALA A 32 -0.93 -9.00 -10.03
C ALA A 32 -0.14 -7.99 -9.20
N ALA A 33 -0.08 -6.73 -9.63
CA ALA A 33 0.62 -5.67 -8.91
C ALA A 33 0.04 -5.43 -7.51
N LEU A 34 -1.28 -5.44 -7.36
CA LEU A 34 -1.96 -5.31 -6.06
C LEU A 34 -1.64 -6.49 -5.14
N SER A 35 -1.69 -7.72 -5.65
CA SER A 35 -1.34 -8.92 -4.87
C SER A 35 0.11 -8.89 -4.39
N VAL A 36 1.04 -8.48 -5.27
CA VAL A 36 2.46 -8.33 -4.92
C VAL A 36 2.67 -7.23 -3.89
N ASN A 37 1.97 -6.10 -4.02
CA ASN A 37 2.03 -5.03 -3.03
C ASN A 37 1.56 -5.51 -1.66
N GLN A 38 0.39 -6.15 -1.60
CA GLN A 38 -0.18 -6.62 -0.35
C GLN A 38 0.74 -7.60 0.38
N GLU A 39 1.32 -8.56 -0.35
CA GLU A 39 2.31 -9.50 0.21
C GLU A 39 3.57 -8.77 0.71
N LEU A 40 4.07 -7.79 -0.05
CA LEU A 40 5.24 -7.02 0.34
C LEU A 40 4.98 -6.19 1.62
N ILE A 41 3.82 -5.56 1.74
CA ILE A 41 3.47 -4.79 2.95
C ILE A 41 3.28 -5.72 4.14
N LEU A 42 2.66 -6.89 3.95
CA LEU A 42 2.52 -7.89 5.01
C LEU A 42 3.88 -8.41 5.48
N LEU A 43 4.81 -8.71 4.57
CA LEU A 43 6.19 -9.05 4.90
C LEU A 43 6.86 -7.95 5.73
N TYR A 44 6.73 -6.70 5.31
CA TYR A 44 7.31 -5.56 6.02
C TYR A 44 6.72 -5.38 7.41
N TRP A 45 5.42 -5.62 7.56
CA TRP A 45 4.76 -5.63 8.85
C TRP A 45 5.28 -6.76 9.76
N ASN A 46 5.38 -7.99 9.24
CA ASN A 46 5.91 -9.15 9.98
C ASN A 46 7.35 -8.91 10.46
N ILE A 47 8.22 -8.40 9.60
CA ILE A 47 9.59 -8.02 10.00
C ILE A 47 9.56 -6.97 11.12
N GLY A 48 8.65 -6.00 11.04
CA GLY A 48 8.46 -5.01 12.09
C GLY A 48 8.02 -5.63 13.42
N ARG A 49 7.10 -6.59 13.39
CA ARG A 49 6.62 -7.34 14.56
C ARG A 49 7.75 -8.14 15.21
N ASP A 50 8.52 -8.87 14.41
CA ASP A 50 9.69 -9.63 14.90
C ASP A 50 10.71 -8.70 15.57
N LEU A 51 10.97 -7.53 14.99
CA LEU A 51 11.87 -6.54 15.58
C LEU A 51 11.35 -6.00 16.92
N LEU A 52 10.05 -5.77 17.06
CA LEU A 52 9.44 -5.32 18.32
C LEU A 52 9.52 -6.41 19.39
N GLU A 53 9.20 -7.65 19.03
CA GLU A 53 9.24 -8.79 19.95
C GLU A 53 10.67 -9.03 20.48
N ARG A 54 11.67 -9.07 19.60
CA ARG A 54 13.08 -9.24 19.98
C ARG A 54 13.61 -8.06 20.79
N GLN A 55 13.14 -6.85 20.51
CA GLN A 55 13.46 -5.69 21.34
C GLN A 55 12.94 -5.84 22.77
N GLN A 56 11.74 -6.38 22.94
CA GLN A 56 11.13 -6.60 24.25
C GLN A 56 11.78 -7.76 25.02
N GLN A 57 12.03 -8.89 24.35
CA GLN A 57 12.55 -10.11 24.98
C GLN A 57 14.06 -10.07 25.23
N GLU A 58 14.83 -9.50 24.30
CA GLU A 58 16.29 -9.60 24.29
C GLU A 58 16.98 -8.22 24.43
N GLY A 59 16.21 -7.14 24.56
CA GLY A 59 16.76 -5.78 24.68
C GLY A 59 17.44 -5.28 23.40
N TRP A 60 17.07 -5.80 22.23
CA TRP A 60 17.70 -5.45 20.96
C TRP A 60 17.60 -3.95 20.66
N GLY A 61 18.75 -3.29 20.65
CA GLY A 61 18.86 -1.87 20.31
C GLY A 61 19.17 -1.60 18.84
N ARG A 62 19.38 -0.32 18.53
CA ARG A 62 19.70 0.18 17.17
C ARG A 62 20.86 -0.54 16.47
N LYS A 63 21.82 -1.09 17.21
CA LYS A 63 22.99 -1.80 16.66
C LYS A 63 22.58 -3.10 15.95
N ILE A 64 21.59 -3.82 16.47
CA ILE A 64 21.12 -5.07 15.88
C ILE A 64 20.43 -4.80 14.54
N ILE A 65 19.59 -3.75 14.46
CA ILE A 65 18.95 -3.36 13.21
C ILE A 65 19.99 -3.00 12.14
N THR A 66 21.10 -2.35 12.50
CA THR A 66 22.20 -2.07 11.57
C THR A 66 22.83 -3.35 11.04
N ARG A 67 23.08 -4.34 11.90
CA ARG A 67 23.64 -5.64 11.50
C ARG A 67 22.66 -6.40 10.61
N LEU A 68 21.39 -6.48 11.01
CA LEU A 68 20.34 -7.15 10.24
C LEU A 68 20.19 -6.56 8.83
N ALA A 69 20.20 -5.23 8.70
CA ALA A 69 20.16 -4.59 7.38
C ALA A 69 21.36 -4.97 6.50
N LYS A 70 22.55 -5.10 7.07
CA LYS A 70 23.75 -5.52 6.35
C LYS A 70 23.61 -6.99 5.90
N ASP A 71 23.24 -7.86 6.82
CA ASP A 71 23.14 -9.30 6.59
C ASP A 71 22.03 -9.60 5.55
N LEU A 72 20.85 -8.97 5.66
CA LEU A 72 19.77 -9.08 4.67
C LEU A 72 20.15 -8.56 3.29
N LYS A 73 20.87 -7.44 3.21
CA LYS A 73 21.32 -6.90 1.92
C LYS A 73 22.39 -7.77 1.27
N GLN A 74 23.22 -8.44 2.07
CA GLN A 74 24.21 -9.39 1.57
C GLN A 74 23.55 -10.65 1.02
N GLU A 75 22.54 -11.19 1.72
CA GLU A 75 21.81 -12.38 1.30
C GLU A 75 20.89 -12.10 0.10
N PHE A 76 20.25 -10.93 0.07
CA PHE A 76 19.27 -10.54 -0.95
C PHE A 76 19.69 -9.25 -1.68
N PRO A 77 20.81 -9.25 -2.45
CA PRO A 77 21.36 -8.03 -3.04
C PRO A 77 20.45 -7.38 -4.09
N GLU A 78 19.64 -8.19 -4.79
CA GLU A 78 18.69 -7.72 -5.81
C GLU A 78 17.39 -7.16 -5.19
N VAL A 79 17.11 -7.48 -3.92
CA VAL A 79 15.88 -7.07 -3.25
C VAL A 79 16.06 -5.69 -2.64
N LYS A 80 15.26 -4.74 -3.11
CA LYS A 80 15.19 -3.39 -2.53
C LYS A 80 14.34 -3.43 -1.25
N GLY A 81 14.64 -2.53 -0.31
CA GLY A 81 13.82 -2.35 0.89
C GLY A 81 14.41 -2.92 2.18
N PHE A 82 15.59 -3.53 2.19
CA PHE A 82 16.28 -3.94 3.43
C PHE A 82 17.36 -2.96 3.88
N SER A 83 17.18 -1.67 3.59
CA SER A 83 18.05 -0.64 4.16
C SER A 83 17.79 -0.50 5.66
N ARG A 84 18.80 -0.04 6.41
CA ARG A 84 18.67 0.23 7.85
C ARG A 84 17.47 1.13 8.16
N SER A 85 17.29 2.22 7.42
CA SER A 85 16.15 3.12 7.60
C SER A 85 14.83 2.42 7.34
N ASN A 86 14.77 1.55 6.32
CA ASN A 86 13.54 0.83 6.01
C ASN A 86 13.16 -0.17 7.11
N LEU A 87 14.12 -0.85 7.74
CA LEU A 87 13.84 -1.69 8.90
C LEU A 87 13.28 -0.89 10.09
N PHE A 88 13.75 0.35 10.30
CA PHE A 88 13.14 1.22 11.30
C PHE A 88 11.69 1.58 10.94
N TYR A 89 11.40 1.87 9.66
CA TYR A 89 10.02 2.09 9.22
C TYR A 89 9.16 0.84 9.35
N MET A 90 9.66 -0.35 9.02
CA MET A 90 8.95 -1.62 9.23
C MET A 90 8.55 -1.79 10.70
N ARG A 91 9.50 -1.57 11.62
CA ARG A 91 9.23 -1.58 13.05
C ARG A 91 8.18 -0.55 13.46
N SER A 92 8.33 0.70 13.01
CA SER A 92 7.35 1.75 13.29
C SER A 92 5.97 1.46 12.68
N PHE A 93 5.92 0.78 11.53
CA PHE A 93 4.69 0.38 10.87
C PHE A 93 3.97 -0.71 11.67
N ALA A 94 4.69 -1.72 12.14
CA ALA A 94 4.13 -2.75 13.01
C ALA A 94 3.64 -2.22 14.36
N ASP A 95 4.35 -1.22 14.91
CA ASP A 95 3.96 -0.53 16.15
C ASP A 95 2.70 0.32 15.94
N ALA A 96 2.63 1.01 14.79
CA ALA A 96 1.50 1.85 14.40
C ALA A 96 0.21 1.08 14.11
N TYR A 97 0.32 -0.17 13.66
CA TYR A 97 -0.80 -1.02 13.26
C TYR A 97 -0.64 -2.41 13.90
N PRO A 98 -0.97 -2.60 15.18
CA PRO A 98 -0.75 -3.87 15.88
C PRO A 98 -1.67 -5.00 15.41
N ASP A 99 -2.80 -4.68 14.77
CA ASP A 99 -3.75 -5.65 14.22
C ASP A 99 -3.48 -5.93 12.74
N GLU A 100 -3.15 -7.18 12.42
CA GLU A 100 -2.90 -7.65 11.06
C GLU A 100 -4.11 -7.45 10.14
N GLN A 101 -5.34 -7.57 10.65
CA GLN A 101 -6.54 -7.40 9.82
C GLN A 101 -6.66 -5.98 9.28
N ILE A 102 -6.30 -4.97 10.10
CA ILE A 102 -6.25 -3.58 9.67
C ILE A 102 -5.20 -3.39 8.57
N VAL A 103 -4.05 -4.07 8.71
CA VAL A 103 -3.01 -4.05 7.67
C VAL A 103 -3.56 -4.62 6.38
N GLN A 104 -4.13 -5.82 6.40
CA GLN A 104 -4.61 -6.47 5.18
C GLN A 104 -5.76 -5.71 4.49
N ARG A 105 -6.65 -5.06 5.25
CA ARG A 105 -7.85 -4.37 4.71
C ARG A 105 -7.66 -2.90 4.38
N SER A 106 -6.60 -2.26 4.87
CA SER A 106 -6.38 -0.82 4.71
C SER A 106 -4.97 -0.52 4.22
N VAL A 107 -4.00 -0.39 5.14
CA VAL A 107 -2.66 0.11 4.83
C VAL A 107 -1.81 -0.85 3.99
N GLY A 108 -2.18 -2.12 3.92
CA GLY A 108 -1.60 -3.13 3.02
C GLY A 108 -2.02 -2.99 1.56
N LEU A 109 -3.09 -2.24 1.29
CA LEU A 109 -3.59 -2.01 -0.06
C LEU A 109 -2.93 -0.80 -0.73
N ILE A 110 -2.21 0.04 0.02
CA ILE A 110 -1.51 1.22 -0.50
C ILE A 110 -0.01 0.96 -0.66
N PRO A 111 0.69 1.69 -1.55
CA PRO A 111 2.13 1.49 -1.73
C PRO A 111 2.94 1.84 -0.49
N TRP A 112 4.08 1.16 -0.30
CA TRP A 112 4.93 1.33 0.89
C TRP A 112 5.36 2.78 1.16
N ARG A 113 5.62 3.57 0.11
CA ARG A 113 6.00 4.99 0.27
C ARG A 113 4.87 5.86 0.80
N HIS A 114 3.61 5.50 0.53
CA HIS A 114 2.45 6.16 1.13
C HIS A 114 2.38 5.85 2.62
N ASN A 115 2.61 4.58 3.00
CA ASN A 115 2.68 4.18 4.40
C ASN A 115 3.77 4.94 5.16
N ILE A 116 4.97 5.07 4.60
CA ILE A 116 6.04 5.90 5.19
C ILE A 116 5.56 7.34 5.38
N ALA A 117 4.95 7.96 4.36
CA ALA A 117 4.48 9.34 4.46
C ALA A 117 3.42 9.53 5.56
N LEU A 118 2.50 8.56 5.72
CA LEU A 118 1.52 8.55 6.80
C LEU A 118 2.20 8.48 8.17
N LEU A 119 3.18 7.58 8.35
CA LEU A 119 3.92 7.42 9.62
C LEU A 119 4.74 8.67 9.97
N GLU A 120 5.33 9.33 8.98
CA GLU A 120 6.16 10.51 9.19
C GLU A 120 5.35 11.76 9.54
N LYS A 121 4.18 11.92 8.92
CA LYS A 121 3.40 13.17 9.01
C LYS A 121 2.30 13.11 10.06
N LEU A 122 1.81 11.93 10.43
CA LEU A 122 0.62 11.78 11.26
C LEU A 122 0.89 10.96 12.51
N LYS A 123 0.53 11.52 13.67
CA LYS A 123 0.63 10.84 14.97
C LYS A 123 -0.64 10.07 15.31
N ASP A 124 -1.80 10.58 14.93
CA ASP A 124 -3.08 9.95 15.24
C ASP A 124 -3.34 8.73 14.36
N SER A 125 -3.79 7.64 14.97
CA SER A 125 -4.04 6.38 14.26
C SER A 125 -5.28 6.44 13.36
N GLN A 126 -6.32 7.15 13.80
CA GLN A 126 -7.58 7.25 13.09
C GLN A 126 -7.41 8.12 11.84
N GLU A 127 -6.71 9.25 11.96
CA GLU A 127 -6.36 10.12 10.84
C GLU A 127 -5.48 9.39 9.81
N ARG A 128 -4.50 8.58 10.25
CA ARG A 128 -3.70 7.74 9.34
C ARG A 128 -4.56 6.80 8.51
N LEU A 129 -5.45 6.06 9.16
CA LEU A 129 -6.33 5.11 8.47
C LEU A 129 -7.35 5.82 7.57
N TRP A 130 -7.80 7.01 7.95
CA TRP A 130 -8.67 7.83 7.11
C TRP A 130 -7.97 8.26 5.81
N TYR A 131 -6.74 8.76 5.90
CA TYR A 131 -5.97 9.10 4.69
C TYR A 131 -5.61 7.87 3.86
N ALA A 132 -5.33 6.73 4.49
CA ALA A 132 -5.11 5.47 3.76
C ALA A 132 -6.36 5.07 2.95
N ALA A 133 -7.54 5.18 3.53
CA ALA A 133 -8.80 4.95 2.83
C ALA A 133 -8.99 5.93 1.66
N LYS A 134 -8.68 7.23 1.86
CA LYS A 134 -8.77 8.23 0.79
C LYS A 134 -7.79 8.01 -0.35
N VAL A 135 -6.60 7.46 -0.10
CA VAL A 135 -5.67 7.06 -1.17
C VAL A 135 -6.29 5.99 -2.07
N LEU A 136 -7.02 5.03 -1.50
CA LEU A 136 -7.70 3.98 -2.25
C LEU A 136 -8.91 4.49 -3.01
N GLU A 137 -9.71 5.36 -2.39
CA GLU A 137 -10.90 5.95 -2.99
C GLU A 137 -10.57 6.88 -4.16
N GLU A 138 -9.59 7.76 -3.98
CA GLU A 138 -9.29 8.85 -4.91
C GLU A 138 -8.09 8.56 -5.83
N GLY A 139 -7.40 7.44 -5.61
CA GLY A 139 -6.22 7.05 -6.40
C GLY A 139 -5.03 7.99 -6.24
N TRP A 140 -4.86 8.62 -5.07
CA TRP A 140 -3.79 9.59 -4.87
C TRP A 140 -2.40 8.96 -4.99
N ASN A 141 -1.54 9.59 -5.78
CA ASN A 141 -0.11 9.36 -5.67
C ASN A 141 0.44 9.95 -4.35
N ARG A 142 1.70 9.64 -4.03
CA ARG A 142 2.31 10.04 -2.76
C ARG A 142 2.30 11.55 -2.56
N ASP A 143 2.61 12.32 -3.61
CA ASP A 143 2.75 13.77 -3.49
C ASP A 143 1.40 14.45 -3.27
N ILE A 144 0.33 13.93 -3.91
CA ILE A 144 -1.03 14.37 -3.62
C ILE A 144 -1.46 13.99 -2.19
N LEU A 145 -1.18 12.77 -1.73
CA LEU A 145 -1.41 12.40 -0.33
C LEU A 145 -0.76 13.40 0.63
N VAL A 146 0.52 13.72 0.41
CA VAL A 146 1.27 14.66 1.23
C VAL A 146 0.63 16.06 1.20
N LEU A 147 0.23 16.55 0.03
CA LEU A 147 -0.46 17.83 -0.10
C LEU A 147 -1.79 17.84 0.67
N GLN A 148 -2.57 16.76 0.61
CA GLN A 148 -3.86 16.68 1.33
C GLN A 148 -3.66 16.66 2.85
N ILE A 149 -2.62 15.99 3.33
CA ILE A 149 -2.21 16.03 4.74
C ILE A 149 -1.83 17.46 5.15
N GLU A 150 -0.98 18.12 4.36
CA GLU A 150 -0.49 19.48 4.66
C GLU A 150 -1.60 20.55 4.61
N THR A 151 -2.62 20.32 3.80
CA THR A 151 -3.82 21.18 3.77
C THR A 151 -4.88 20.78 4.80
N ASN A 152 -4.56 19.85 5.71
CA ASN A 152 -5.43 19.35 6.78
C ASN A 152 -6.82 18.92 6.25
N LEU A 153 -6.87 18.19 5.13
CA LEU A 153 -8.13 17.77 4.52
C LEU A 153 -9.05 17.04 5.51
N TYR A 154 -8.49 16.17 6.34
CA TYR A 154 -9.22 15.44 7.38
C TYR A 154 -10.02 16.37 8.30
N GLN A 155 -9.42 17.47 8.76
CA GLN A 155 -10.09 18.46 9.61
C GLN A 155 -11.11 19.27 8.81
N ARG A 156 -10.80 19.63 7.57
CA ARG A 156 -11.72 20.36 6.68
C ARG A 156 -12.98 19.57 6.35
N GLN A 157 -12.91 18.24 6.33
CA GLN A 157 -14.06 17.35 6.14
C GLN A 157 -14.73 16.93 7.47
N GLY A 158 -14.40 17.60 8.58
CA GLY A 158 -15.09 17.43 9.85
C GLY A 158 -14.68 16.19 10.66
N GLY A 159 -13.46 15.67 10.46
CA GLY A 159 -12.75 14.67 11.29
C GLY A 159 -13.62 13.60 11.97
N ALA A 160 -13.63 12.37 11.44
CA ALA A 160 -14.23 11.15 12.02
C ALA A 160 -15.65 11.22 12.64
N ILE A 161 -16.44 12.29 12.45
CA ILE A 161 -17.78 12.36 13.08
C ILE A 161 -18.80 11.39 12.45
N THR A 162 -18.55 10.72 11.30
CA THR A 162 -19.64 9.91 10.70
C THR A 162 -19.35 8.56 10.03
N ASN A 163 -18.12 8.16 9.68
CA ASN A 163 -17.97 7.08 8.68
C ASN A 163 -17.00 5.92 9.02
N PHE A 164 -16.35 5.88 10.19
CA PHE A 164 -15.38 4.81 10.47
C PHE A 164 -16.04 3.47 10.86
N GLU A 165 -17.26 3.49 11.41
CA GLU A 165 -17.95 2.26 11.83
C GLU A 165 -18.55 1.45 10.68
N ARG A 166 -18.59 1.99 9.46
CA ARG A 166 -19.30 1.33 8.33
C ARG A 166 -18.43 0.52 7.37
N THR A 167 -17.11 0.52 7.55
CA THR A 167 -16.19 0.02 6.51
C THR A 167 -15.06 -0.90 7.03
N LEU A 168 -15.11 -1.35 8.29
CA LEU A 168 -14.15 -2.33 8.84
C LEU A 168 -14.74 -3.73 8.94
#